data_AF-F3UQH3-F1
#
_entry.id   AF-F3UQH3-F1
#
_cell.length_a   1.000
_cell.length_b   1.000
_cell.length_c   1.000
_cell.angle_alpha   90.00
_cell.angle_beta   90.00
_cell.angle_gamma   90.00
#
_symmetry.space_group_name_H-M   'P 1'
#
loop_
_entity.id
_entity.type
_entity.pdbx_description
1 polymer ?
#
loop_
_entity_poly.entity_id
_entity_poly.type
_entity_poly.pdbx_seq_one_letter_code
_entity_poly.pdbx_strand_id
1 'polypeptide(L)'
;MKLLKNKKVTFVALLAILAVLSTQSVSAMHIMEGYLPLFWCIFWFAVFLPFFVVGLMRIKKIVAEDPNSKTMLALSGAFIFILSSLKIPSVTGSSSHPTGVGLGTAMFGPSVISVLGTICLLFQALLLAHGGLTTLGANAFSMAVVGPFVGYFVYKFAKSLKLSTPVSIFICAVIADLATYATTSIQLGLVFPDANSGFVGSALKFMGVFLTTQIPIAIVEGLLTVVLYNLISENIKERAGLFK
;
A
#
# COMPACT_ATOMS: atom_id res chain seq x y z
N MET A 1 15.30 -1.22 -54.19
CA MET A 1 14.77 0.03 -53.58
C MET A 1 13.47 -0.14 -52.77
N LYS A 2 12.55 -1.06 -53.10
CA LYS A 2 11.29 -1.30 -52.33
C LYS A 2 11.49 -1.87 -50.91
N LEU A 3 12.50 -2.73 -50.68
CA LEU A 3 12.76 -3.37 -49.38
C LEU A 3 13.18 -2.39 -48.26
N LEU A 4 13.91 -1.32 -48.60
CA LEU A 4 14.32 -0.28 -47.64
C LEU A 4 13.16 0.63 -47.22
N LYS A 5 12.17 0.84 -48.09
CA LYS A 5 10.97 1.63 -47.80
C LYS A 5 10.07 0.92 -46.78
N ASN A 6 9.96 -0.40 -46.88
CA ASN A 6 9.19 -1.21 -45.92
C ASN A 6 9.83 -1.19 -44.52
N LYS A 7 11.16 -1.37 -44.40
CA LYS A 7 11.85 -1.33 -43.10
C LYS A 7 11.68 0.01 -42.37
N LYS A 8 11.64 1.15 -43.09
CA LYS A 8 11.37 2.46 -42.48
C LYS A 8 9.93 2.57 -41.97
N VAL A 9 8.95 2.08 -42.72
CA VAL A 9 7.54 2.05 -42.28
C VAL A 9 7.35 1.10 -41.10
N THR A 10 7.99 -0.08 -41.11
CA THR A 10 7.96 -1.02 -39.98
C THR A 10 8.66 -0.43 -38.75
N PHE A 11 9.78 0.30 -38.93
CA PHE A 11 10.50 0.95 -37.84
C PHE A 11 9.73 2.15 -37.26
N VAL A 12 9.07 2.94 -38.11
CA VAL A 12 8.18 4.04 -37.67
C VAL A 12 6.91 3.49 -37.01
N ALA A 13 6.34 2.40 -37.51
CA ALA A 13 5.23 1.71 -36.86
C ALA A 13 5.65 1.09 -35.52
N LEU A 14 6.85 0.51 -35.43
CA LEU A 14 7.41 -0.01 -34.18
C LEU A 14 7.70 1.12 -33.20
N LEU A 15 8.21 2.26 -33.65
CA LEU A 15 8.41 3.46 -32.83
C LEU A 15 7.08 4.10 -32.42
N ALA A 16 6.05 4.08 -33.26
CA ALA A 16 4.72 4.56 -32.93
C ALA A 16 4.02 3.61 -31.95
N ILE A 17 4.17 2.30 -32.10
CA ILE A 17 3.70 1.29 -31.13
C ILE A 17 4.48 1.42 -29.83
N LEU A 18 5.81 1.60 -29.88
CA LEU A 18 6.62 1.87 -28.70
C LEU A 18 6.23 3.20 -28.06
N ALA A 19 5.92 4.26 -28.81
CA ALA A 19 5.45 5.55 -28.29
C ALA A 19 4.02 5.47 -27.69
N VAL A 20 3.15 4.64 -28.25
CA VAL A 20 1.80 4.37 -27.71
C VAL A 20 1.86 3.44 -26.48
N LEU A 21 2.86 2.55 -26.42
CA LEU A 21 3.14 1.70 -25.25
C LEU A 21 4.02 2.39 -24.19
N SER A 22 4.71 3.48 -24.55
CA SER A 22 5.54 4.28 -23.66
C SER A 22 4.87 5.61 -23.36
N THR A 23 3.77 5.54 -22.61
CA THR A 23 3.45 6.38 -21.45
C THR A 23 2.05 6.01 -20.98
N GLN A 24 1.96 5.00 -20.13
CA GLN A 24 0.94 5.03 -19.08
C GLN A 24 1.67 5.07 -17.76
N SER A 25 1.93 6.29 -17.28
CA SER A 25 2.22 6.55 -15.87
C SER A 25 0.93 6.38 -15.06
N VAL A 26 0.41 5.15 -15.00
CA VAL A 26 -0.57 4.75 -13.99
C VAL A 26 0.19 4.02 -12.90
N SER A 27 0.69 4.80 -11.95
CA SER A 27 1.06 4.29 -10.64
C SER A 27 1.07 5.45 -9.66
N ALA A 28 -0.12 5.82 -9.18
CA ALA A 28 -0.24 6.59 -7.95
C ALA A 28 -1.02 5.72 -6.98
N MET A 29 -0.35 4.70 -6.44
CA MET A 29 -0.80 4.12 -5.19
C MET A 29 -0.70 5.19 -4.09
N HIS A 30 0.39 5.96 -4.12
CA HIS A 30 0.67 7.10 -3.25
C HIS A 30 0.34 8.42 -3.94
N ILE A 31 -0.15 9.38 -3.18
CA ILE A 31 -0.31 10.77 -3.61
C ILE A 31 1.10 11.35 -3.83
N MET A 32 1.36 11.83 -5.05
CA MET A 32 2.68 12.33 -5.46
C MET A 32 3.05 13.64 -4.76
N GLU A 33 4.35 13.91 -4.70
CA GLU A 33 4.86 15.17 -4.16
C GLU A 33 4.27 16.39 -4.86
N GLY A 34 3.93 17.43 -4.09
CA GLY A 34 3.38 18.68 -4.63
C GLY A 34 1.93 18.58 -5.15
N TYR A 35 1.28 17.42 -5.04
CA TYR A 35 -0.10 17.25 -5.50
C TYR A 35 -1.12 17.88 -4.56
N LEU A 36 -0.82 17.94 -3.26
CA LEU A 36 -1.73 18.51 -2.26
C LEU A 36 -1.35 19.97 -1.95
N PRO A 37 -2.33 20.88 -1.83
CA PRO A 37 -2.10 22.21 -1.28
C PRO A 37 -1.57 22.14 0.16
N LEU A 38 -0.76 23.12 0.56
CA LEU A 38 -0.07 23.16 1.86
C LEU A 38 -1.02 22.92 3.05
N PHE A 39 -2.21 23.51 3.02
CA PHE A 39 -3.22 23.32 4.05
C PHE A 39 -3.57 21.84 4.26
N TRP A 40 -3.79 21.11 3.15
CA TRP A 40 -4.13 19.68 3.20
C TRP A 40 -2.96 18.82 3.66
N CYS A 41 -1.72 19.17 3.28
CA CYS A 41 -0.53 18.50 3.80
C CYS A 41 -0.50 18.58 5.34
N ILE A 42 -0.61 19.79 5.90
CA ILE A 42 -0.60 20.03 7.34
C ILE A 42 -1.76 19.29 8.03
N PHE A 43 -2.96 19.38 7.45
CA PHE A 43 -4.14 18.70 7.98
C PHE A 43 -3.92 17.18 8.09
N TRP A 44 -3.46 16.53 7.02
CA TRP A 44 -3.25 15.09 7.04
C TRP A 44 -2.12 14.66 7.98
N PHE A 45 -1.05 15.45 8.10
CA PHE A 45 -0.04 15.23 9.14
C PHE A 45 -0.65 15.30 10.55
N ALA A 46 -1.49 16.30 10.81
CA ALA A 46 -2.15 16.45 12.11
C ALA A 46 -3.09 15.29 12.43
N VAL A 47 -3.85 14.80 11.44
CA VAL A 47 -4.76 13.65 11.60
C VAL A 47 -4.00 12.33 11.78
N PHE A 48 -2.88 12.16 11.08
CA PHE A 48 -2.02 10.97 11.19
C PHE A 48 -1.25 10.90 12.52
N LEU A 49 -0.80 12.05 13.04
CA LEU A 49 0.15 12.12 14.15
C LEU A 49 -0.26 11.34 15.41
N PRO A 50 -1.53 11.37 15.89
CA PRO A 50 -1.93 10.60 17.07
C PRO A 50 -1.69 9.10 16.93
N PHE A 51 -1.97 8.53 15.76
CA PHE A 51 -1.79 7.10 15.50
C PHE A 51 -0.31 6.74 15.50
N PHE A 52 0.51 7.57 14.87
CA PHE A 52 1.96 7.40 14.86
C PHE A 52 2.55 7.47 16.27
N VAL A 53 2.12 8.43 17.10
CA VAL A 53 2.58 8.57 18.48
C VAL A 53 2.19 7.36 19.31
N VAL A 54 0.95 6.86 19.20
CA VAL A 54 0.52 5.63 19.88
C VAL A 54 1.35 4.43 19.43
N GLY A 55 1.63 4.33 18.13
CA GLY A 55 2.52 3.30 17.58
C GLY A 55 3.94 3.37 18.13
N LEU A 56 4.52 4.58 18.24
CA LEU A 56 5.83 4.81 18.83
C LEU A 56 5.87 4.43 20.31
N MET A 57 4.85 4.80 21.08
CA MET A 57 4.74 4.42 22.49
C MET A 57 4.66 2.90 22.65
N ARG A 58 3.92 2.22 21.76
CA ARG A 58 3.82 0.76 21.75
C ARG A 58 5.16 0.10 21.42
N ILE A 59 5.85 0.58 20.39
CA ILE A 59 7.20 0.08 20.03
C ILE A 59 8.17 0.30 21.18
N LYS A 60 8.16 1.48 21.81
CA LYS A 60 9.02 1.78 22.96
C LYS A 60 8.77 0.81 24.12
N LYS A 61 7.51 0.47 24.39
CA LYS A 61 7.14 -0.51 25.40
C LYS A 61 7.65 -1.91 25.05
N ILE A 62 7.46 -2.36 23.80
CA ILE A 62 7.96 -3.67 23.33
C ILE A 62 9.49 -3.77 23.48
N VAL A 63 10.22 -2.73 23.08
CA VAL A 63 11.69 -2.70 23.15
C VAL A 63 12.19 -2.60 24.60
N ALA A 64 11.43 -1.94 25.49
CA ALA A 64 11.78 -1.88 26.91
C ALA A 64 11.56 -3.23 27.62
N GLU A 65 10.57 -4.02 27.18
CA GLU A 65 10.30 -5.37 27.70
C GLU A 65 11.32 -6.39 27.16
N ASP A 66 11.70 -6.31 25.89
CA ASP A 66 12.75 -7.15 25.28
C ASP A 66 13.64 -6.33 24.32
N PRO A 67 14.89 -6.02 24.70
CA PRO A 67 15.82 -5.27 23.85
C PRO A 67 16.09 -5.93 22.48
N ASN A 68 16.01 -7.27 22.38
CA ASN A 68 16.22 -7.98 21.12
C ASN A 68 15.10 -7.72 20.10
N SER A 69 13.91 -7.32 20.58
CA SER A 69 12.78 -6.98 19.72
C SER A 69 13.06 -5.76 18.83
N LYS A 70 14.01 -4.88 19.20
CA LYS A 70 14.43 -3.75 18.34
C LYS A 70 14.98 -4.24 16.99
N THR A 71 15.84 -5.25 17.01
CA THR A 71 16.42 -5.83 15.80
C THR A 71 15.36 -6.53 14.96
N MET A 72 14.43 -7.24 15.61
CA MET A 72 13.33 -7.90 14.91
C MET A 72 12.40 -6.90 14.23
N LEU A 73 12.04 -5.79 14.90
CA LEU A 73 11.21 -4.74 14.32
C LEU A 73 11.91 -4.05 13.14
N ALA A 74 13.22 -3.80 13.24
CA ALA A 74 14.00 -3.23 12.15
C ALA A 74 14.05 -4.16 10.93
N LEU A 75 14.33 -5.45 11.15
CA LEU A 75 14.33 -6.46 10.09
C LEU A 75 12.94 -6.62 9.47
N SER A 76 11.89 -6.53 10.26
CA SER A 76 10.50 -6.58 9.78
C SER A 76 10.15 -5.36 8.93
N GLY A 77 10.54 -4.16 9.34
CA GLY A 77 10.37 -2.94 8.53
C GLY A 77 11.15 -3.01 7.22
N ALA A 78 12.39 -3.49 7.25
CA ALA A 78 13.20 -3.71 6.04
C ALA A 78 12.55 -4.74 5.11
N PHE A 79 12.02 -5.83 5.66
CA PHE A 79 11.31 -6.85 4.89
C PHE A 79 10.05 -6.29 4.24
N ILE A 80 9.21 -5.54 4.98
CA ILE A 80 8.02 -4.87 4.43
C ILE A 80 8.43 -3.92 3.30
N PHE A 81 9.48 -3.10 3.49
CA PHE A 81 9.97 -2.21 2.45
C PHE A 81 10.43 -2.97 1.21
N ILE A 82 11.24 -4.03 1.37
CA ILE A 82 11.74 -4.84 0.25
C ILE A 82 10.58 -5.50 -0.49
N LEU A 83 9.63 -6.12 0.23
CA LEU A 83 8.43 -6.68 -0.38
C LEU A 83 7.69 -5.62 -1.19
N SER A 84 7.52 -4.42 -0.63
CA SER A 84 6.91 -3.28 -1.32
C SER A 84 7.69 -2.69 -2.47
N SER A 85 8.92 -3.15 -2.70
CA SER A 85 9.72 -2.77 -3.87
C SER A 85 9.69 -3.83 -4.97
N LEU A 86 9.18 -5.05 -4.70
CA LEU A 86 9.10 -6.12 -5.68
C LEU A 86 8.01 -5.80 -6.70
N LYS A 87 8.39 -5.70 -7.97
CA LYS A 87 7.45 -5.50 -9.08
C LYS A 87 6.74 -6.82 -9.39
N ILE A 88 5.42 -6.82 -9.24
CA ILE A 88 4.58 -7.96 -9.62
C ILE A 88 3.84 -7.56 -10.90
N PRO A 89 3.83 -8.42 -11.95
CA PRO A 89 3.07 -8.15 -13.15
C PRO A 89 1.58 -8.08 -12.80
N SER A 90 0.94 -6.96 -13.11
CA SER A 90 -0.51 -6.82 -12.94
C SER A 90 -1.27 -7.38 -14.14
N VAL A 91 -2.49 -7.83 -13.90
CA VAL A 91 -3.39 -8.41 -14.92
C VAL A 91 -3.74 -7.40 -16.03
N THR A 92 -3.55 -6.10 -15.79
CA THR A 92 -3.90 -5.01 -16.72
C THR A 92 -2.69 -4.31 -17.36
N GLY A 93 -1.48 -4.88 -17.27
CA GLY A 93 -0.29 -4.32 -17.93
C GLY A 93 0.36 -3.13 -17.20
N SER A 94 -0.05 -2.83 -15.97
CA SER A 94 0.65 -1.90 -15.08
C SER A 94 1.74 -2.60 -14.25
N SER A 95 2.72 -1.82 -13.78
CA SER A 95 3.68 -2.27 -12.76
C SER A 95 3.10 -2.02 -11.37
N SER A 96 2.84 -3.08 -10.64
CA SER A 96 2.32 -3.03 -9.27
C SER A 96 3.38 -3.46 -8.27
N HIS A 97 3.22 -3.04 -7.02
CA HIS A 97 4.05 -3.48 -5.91
C HIS A 97 3.14 -3.87 -4.74
N PRO A 98 3.41 -4.99 -4.06
CA PRO A 98 2.59 -5.42 -2.94
C PRO A 98 2.88 -4.50 -1.74
N THR A 99 1.89 -3.95 -1.09
CA THR A 99 2.11 -3.01 0.01
C THR A 99 2.66 -3.67 1.27
N GLY A 100 2.44 -4.98 1.42
CA GLY A 100 2.84 -5.73 2.61
C GLY A 100 2.03 -5.33 3.84
N VAL A 101 0.99 -4.50 3.68
CA VAL A 101 0.17 -3.97 4.76
C VAL A 101 -0.64 -5.08 5.41
N GLY A 102 -1.24 -5.97 4.62
CA GLY A 102 -2.01 -7.11 5.13
C GLY A 102 -1.16 -8.08 5.96
N LEU A 103 0.03 -8.45 5.47
CA LEU A 103 0.97 -9.33 6.17
C LEU A 103 1.47 -8.67 7.45
N GLY A 104 1.98 -7.44 7.35
CA GLY A 104 2.52 -6.70 8.49
C GLY A 104 1.46 -6.49 9.59
N THR A 105 0.23 -6.21 9.19
CA THR A 105 -0.90 -6.01 10.12
C THR A 105 -1.25 -7.29 10.86
N ALA A 106 -1.30 -8.43 10.16
CA ALA A 106 -1.57 -9.72 10.79
C ALA A 106 -0.44 -10.16 11.74
N MET A 107 0.81 -9.77 11.47
CA MET A 107 1.98 -10.17 12.24
C MET A 107 2.29 -9.24 13.43
N PHE A 108 2.24 -7.92 13.23
CA PHE A 108 2.72 -6.95 14.22
C PHE A 108 1.62 -6.08 14.81
N GLY A 109 0.41 -6.17 14.26
CA GLY A 109 -0.73 -5.37 14.65
C GLY A 109 -0.69 -3.93 14.11
N PRO A 110 -1.86 -3.26 14.07
CA PRO A 110 -2.03 -1.98 13.37
C PRO A 110 -1.20 -0.84 13.99
N SER A 111 -1.00 -0.83 15.31
CA SER A 111 -0.22 0.22 15.98
C SER A 111 1.25 0.20 15.58
N VAL A 112 1.87 -0.98 15.47
CA VAL A 112 3.28 -1.09 15.05
C VAL A 112 3.43 -0.74 13.58
N ILE A 113 2.47 -1.17 12.75
CA ILE A 113 2.47 -0.86 11.31
C ILE A 113 2.27 0.63 11.04
N SER A 114 1.59 1.38 11.91
CA SER A 114 1.53 2.85 11.77
C SER A 114 2.92 3.51 11.74
N VAL A 115 3.90 2.94 12.43
CA VAL A 115 5.28 3.44 12.44
C VAL A 115 6.10 2.80 11.33
N LEU A 116 6.11 1.47 11.25
CA LEU A 116 6.92 0.76 10.26
C LEU A 116 6.49 1.11 8.83
N GLY A 117 5.18 1.17 8.57
CA GLY A 117 4.62 1.59 7.29
C GLY A 117 5.00 3.03 6.94
N THR A 118 5.03 3.95 7.92
CA THR A 118 5.48 5.32 7.69
C THR A 118 6.97 5.39 7.35
N ILE A 119 7.80 4.57 7.98
CA ILE A 119 9.23 4.46 7.64
C ILE A 119 9.39 3.90 6.21
N CYS A 120 8.61 2.89 5.84
CA CYS A 120 8.59 2.36 4.47
C CYS A 120 8.20 3.45 3.47
N LEU A 121 7.14 4.21 3.74
CA LEU A 121 6.68 5.33 2.90
C LEU A 121 7.74 6.43 2.76
N LEU A 122 8.46 6.73 3.84
CA LEU A 122 9.57 7.68 3.82
C LEU A 122 10.69 7.18 2.90
N PHE A 123 11.08 5.91 2.99
CA PHE A 123 12.07 5.33 2.09
C PHE A 123 11.57 5.22 0.65
N GLN A 124 10.29 4.96 0.41
CA GLN A 124 9.71 4.98 -0.93
C GLN A 124 9.80 6.38 -1.54
N ALA A 125 9.49 7.42 -0.77
CA ALA A 125 9.60 8.81 -1.21
C ALA A 125 11.07 9.21 -1.51
N LEU A 126 12.01 8.83 -0.63
CA LEU A 126 13.42 9.24 -0.73
C LEU A 126 14.24 8.41 -1.72
N LEU A 127 14.05 7.09 -1.77
CA LEU A 127 14.91 6.17 -2.53
C LEU A 127 14.29 5.73 -3.85
N LEU A 128 12.97 5.64 -3.92
CA LEU A 128 12.24 5.13 -5.10
C LEU A 128 11.52 6.24 -5.87
N ALA A 129 11.59 7.49 -5.40
CA ALA A 129 10.82 8.62 -5.92
C ALA A 129 9.32 8.28 -6.06
N HIS A 130 8.79 7.52 -5.11
CA HIS A 130 7.42 7.02 -5.12
C HIS A 130 6.66 7.60 -3.92
N GLY A 131 5.60 8.38 -4.19
CA GLY A 131 4.90 9.18 -3.18
C GLY A 131 5.47 10.60 -3.05
N GLY A 132 5.54 11.10 -1.82
CA GLY A 132 6.02 12.47 -1.55
C GLY A 132 6.28 12.70 -0.07
N LEU A 133 7.15 13.68 0.23
CA LEU A 133 7.48 14.15 1.58
C LEU A 133 6.38 15.06 2.13
N THR A 134 5.89 16.01 1.32
CA THR A 134 4.75 16.87 1.68
C THR A 134 3.45 16.08 1.82
N THR A 135 3.29 15.03 1.01
CA THR A 135 2.10 14.17 1.00
C THR A 135 2.25 12.95 1.91
N LEU A 136 3.39 12.80 2.60
CA LEU A 136 3.68 11.67 3.48
C LEU A 136 2.61 11.50 4.55
N GLY A 137 2.10 12.59 5.15
CA GLY A 137 1.02 12.51 6.14
C GLY A 137 -0.27 11.90 5.57
N ALA A 138 -0.65 12.28 4.35
CA ALA A 138 -1.85 11.74 3.70
C ALA A 138 -1.68 10.27 3.33
N ASN A 139 -0.52 9.91 2.74
CA ASN A 139 -0.17 8.54 2.40
C ASN A 139 -0.06 7.64 3.63
N ALA A 140 0.57 8.13 4.70
CA ALA A 140 0.70 7.40 5.96
C ALA A 140 -0.66 7.20 6.64
N PHE A 141 -1.55 8.18 6.55
CA PHE A 141 -2.91 8.00 7.07
C PHE A 141 -3.68 6.91 6.32
N SER A 142 -3.65 6.88 4.98
CA SER A 142 -4.37 5.83 4.25
C SER A 142 -3.71 4.45 4.41
N MET A 143 -2.40 4.34 4.24
CA MET A 143 -1.68 3.07 4.12
C MET A 143 -1.12 2.52 5.43
N ALA A 144 -0.72 3.39 6.37
CA ALA A 144 -0.15 2.98 7.65
C ALA A 144 -1.17 3.07 8.80
N VAL A 145 -2.34 3.71 8.58
CA VAL A 145 -3.41 3.79 9.57
C VAL A 145 -4.67 3.11 9.07
N VAL A 146 -5.38 3.66 8.09
CA VAL A 146 -6.70 3.13 7.72
C VAL A 146 -6.63 1.69 7.23
N GLY A 147 -5.74 1.38 6.27
CA GLY A 147 -5.55 0.01 5.77
C GLY A 147 -5.30 -1.01 6.89
N PRO A 148 -4.24 -0.84 7.72
CA PRO A 148 -3.94 -1.73 8.83
C PRO A 148 -5.05 -1.87 9.86
N PHE A 149 -5.68 -0.77 10.27
CA PHE A 149 -6.73 -0.83 11.27
C PHE A 149 -7.96 -1.58 10.73
N VAL A 150 -8.43 -1.23 9.53
CA VAL A 150 -9.56 -1.90 8.88
C VAL A 150 -9.25 -3.37 8.64
N GLY A 151 -8.07 -3.69 8.09
CA GLY A 151 -7.62 -5.06 7.88
C GLY A 151 -7.59 -5.87 9.17
N TYR A 152 -7.07 -5.30 10.26
CA TYR A 152 -7.04 -5.96 11.57
C TYR A 152 -8.44 -6.22 12.15
N PHE A 153 -9.36 -5.27 12.02
CA PHE A 153 -10.75 -5.48 12.44
C PHE A 153 -11.41 -6.58 11.63
N VAL A 154 -11.22 -6.58 10.31
CA VAL A 154 -11.72 -7.61 9.41
C VAL A 154 -11.10 -8.98 9.72
N TYR A 155 -9.81 -9.03 10.02
CA TYR A 155 -9.13 -10.25 10.47
C TYR A 155 -9.77 -10.79 11.76
N LYS A 156 -9.95 -9.95 12.78
CA LYS A 156 -10.61 -10.36 14.03
C LYS A 156 -12.05 -10.83 13.80
N PHE A 157 -12.79 -10.13 12.96
CA PHE A 157 -14.15 -10.50 12.61
C PHE A 157 -14.19 -11.85 11.87
N ALA A 158 -13.33 -12.06 10.88
CA ALA A 158 -13.18 -13.33 10.18
C ALA A 158 -12.82 -14.49 11.14
N LYS A 159 -11.93 -14.26 12.10
CA LYS A 159 -11.62 -15.22 13.16
C LYS A 159 -12.79 -15.50 14.09
N SER A 160 -13.61 -14.48 14.40
CA SER A 160 -14.84 -14.66 15.20
C SER A 160 -15.88 -15.54 14.51
N LEU A 161 -15.91 -15.51 13.17
CA LEU A 161 -16.72 -16.39 12.33
C LEU A 161 -16.12 -17.80 12.14
N LYS A 162 -15.04 -18.13 12.87
CA LYS A 162 -14.31 -19.41 12.79
C LYS A 162 -13.77 -19.73 11.40
N LEU A 163 -13.47 -18.71 10.59
CA LEU A 163 -12.77 -18.91 9.31
C LEU A 163 -11.34 -19.41 9.55
N SER A 164 -10.80 -20.15 8.57
CA SER A 164 -9.42 -20.61 8.62
C SER A 164 -8.46 -19.41 8.63
N THR A 165 -7.29 -19.57 9.25
CA THR A 165 -6.30 -18.47 9.32
C THR A 165 -5.86 -17.98 7.94
N PRO A 166 -5.56 -18.85 6.95
CA PRO A 166 -5.27 -18.41 5.58
C PRO A 166 -6.39 -17.56 4.96
N VAL A 167 -7.65 -17.98 5.10
CA VAL A 167 -8.79 -17.21 4.57
C VAL A 167 -8.95 -15.87 5.28
N SER A 168 -8.75 -15.85 6.61
CA SER A 168 -8.83 -14.62 7.39
C SER A 168 -7.74 -13.61 6.99
N ILE A 169 -6.54 -14.10 6.68
CA ILE A 169 -5.41 -13.29 6.21
C ILE A 169 -5.65 -12.78 4.78
N PHE A 170 -6.18 -13.62 3.89
CA PHE A 170 -6.56 -13.22 2.54
C PHE A 170 -7.57 -12.06 2.57
N ILE A 171 -8.66 -12.22 3.34
CA ILE A 171 -9.70 -11.19 3.46
C ILE A 171 -9.13 -9.92 4.13
N CYS A 172 -8.27 -10.08 5.15
CA CYS A 172 -7.57 -8.96 5.79
C CYS A 172 -6.81 -8.12 4.76
N ALA A 173 -5.95 -8.75 3.94
CA ALA A 173 -5.14 -8.06 2.94
C ALA A 173 -6.00 -7.36 1.88
N VAL A 174 -6.97 -8.08 1.28
CA VAL A 174 -7.85 -7.52 0.24
C VAL A 174 -8.61 -6.30 0.76
N ILE A 175 -9.20 -6.39 1.96
CA ILE A 175 -10.00 -5.29 2.49
C ILE A 175 -9.11 -4.14 3.00
N ALA A 176 -7.92 -4.41 3.54
CA ALA A 176 -6.96 -3.37 3.91
C ALA A 176 -6.52 -2.53 2.70
N ASP A 177 -6.24 -3.20 1.58
CA ASP A 177 -5.88 -2.54 0.32
C ASP A 177 -7.04 -1.69 -0.19
N LEU A 178 -8.24 -2.27 -0.31
CA LEU A 178 -9.42 -1.52 -0.74
C LEU A 178 -9.74 -0.33 0.17
N ALA A 179 -9.57 -0.47 1.50
CA ALA A 179 -9.75 0.62 2.45
C ALA A 179 -8.72 1.74 2.26
N THR A 180 -7.47 1.37 1.95
CA THR A 180 -6.41 2.33 1.60
C THR A 180 -6.82 3.15 0.38
N TYR A 181 -7.25 2.50 -0.70
CA TYR A 181 -7.65 3.18 -1.94
C TYR A 181 -8.93 4.00 -1.77
N ALA A 182 -9.87 3.52 -0.96
CA ALA A 182 -11.05 4.26 -0.61
C ALA A 182 -10.69 5.56 0.12
N THR A 183 -9.77 5.47 1.07
CA THR A 183 -9.28 6.63 1.83
C THR A 183 -8.57 7.62 0.91
N THR A 184 -7.65 7.15 0.06
CA THR A 184 -6.97 8.02 -0.91
C THR A 184 -7.96 8.69 -1.87
N SER A 185 -8.99 7.99 -2.33
CA SER A 185 -10.05 8.57 -3.17
C SER A 185 -10.82 9.69 -2.46
N ILE A 186 -11.11 9.50 -1.17
CA ILE A 186 -11.75 10.52 -0.33
C ILE A 186 -10.81 11.72 -0.12
N GLN A 187 -9.53 11.47 0.17
CA GLN A 187 -8.51 12.51 0.32
C GLN A 187 -8.45 13.41 -0.92
N LEU A 188 -8.38 12.80 -2.11
CA LEU A 188 -8.34 13.53 -3.38
C LEU A 188 -9.68 14.20 -3.71
N GLY A 189 -10.81 13.55 -3.41
CA GLY A 189 -12.13 14.12 -3.60
C GLY A 189 -12.36 15.38 -2.76
N LEU A 190 -11.82 15.44 -1.54
CA LEU A 190 -11.90 16.61 -0.66
C LEU A 190 -11.09 17.79 -1.19
N VAL A 191 -9.93 17.49 -1.80
CA VAL A 191 -9.00 18.50 -2.31
C VAL A 191 -9.45 19.04 -3.67
N PHE A 192 -10.01 18.16 -4.51
CA PHE A 192 -10.40 18.47 -5.89
C PHE A 192 -11.89 18.18 -6.11
N PRO A 193 -12.82 18.94 -5.51
CA PRO A 193 -14.25 18.72 -5.69
C PRO A 193 -14.67 18.97 -7.14
N ASP A 194 -15.59 18.14 -7.63
CA ASP A 194 -16.11 18.23 -8.99
C ASP A 194 -17.00 19.46 -9.13
N ALA A 195 -16.93 20.13 -10.29
CA ALA A 195 -17.70 21.35 -10.52
C ALA A 195 -19.23 21.14 -10.42
N ASN A 196 -19.72 19.96 -10.80
CA ASN A 196 -21.17 19.67 -10.84
C ASN A 196 -21.64 18.85 -9.64
N SER A 197 -20.81 17.90 -9.20
CA SER A 197 -21.17 16.87 -8.20
C SER A 197 -20.39 16.98 -6.90
N GLY A 198 -19.58 18.03 -6.76
CA GLY A 198 -18.83 18.36 -5.55
C GLY A 198 -17.87 17.26 -5.10
N PHE A 199 -17.64 17.20 -3.79
CA PHE A 199 -16.79 16.20 -3.15
C PHE A 199 -17.18 14.75 -3.51
N VAL A 200 -18.47 14.42 -3.42
CA VAL A 200 -18.96 13.05 -3.61
C VAL A 200 -18.69 12.58 -5.04
N GLY A 201 -18.94 13.46 -6.01
CA GLY A 201 -18.63 13.20 -7.40
C GLY A 201 -17.17 12.91 -7.68
N SER A 202 -16.26 13.74 -7.15
CA SER A 202 -14.83 13.51 -7.31
C SER A 202 -14.36 12.24 -6.60
N ALA A 203 -14.81 11.98 -5.38
CA ALA A 203 -14.45 10.77 -4.64
C ALA A 203 -14.87 9.50 -5.41
N LEU A 204 -16.07 9.49 -6.00
CA LEU A 204 -16.54 8.39 -6.84
C LEU A 204 -15.75 8.26 -8.15
N LYS A 205 -15.34 9.37 -8.77
CA LYS A 205 -14.48 9.34 -9.97
C LYS A 205 -13.11 8.74 -9.66
N PHE A 206 -12.43 9.22 -8.61
CA PHE A 206 -11.14 8.67 -8.18
C PHE A 206 -11.26 7.19 -7.80
N MET A 207 -12.30 6.84 -7.04
CA MET A 207 -12.58 5.45 -6.69
C MET A 207 -12.80 4.60 -7.94
N GLY A 208 -13.62 5.05 -8.89
CA GLY A 208 -13.92 4.32 -10.12
C GLY A 208 -12.66 4.05 -10.95
N VAL A 209 -11.77 5.04 -11.06
CA VAL A 209 -10.47 4.86 -11.73
C VAL A 209 -9.61 3.86 -10.98
N PHE A 210 -9.44 4.01 -9.66
CA PHE A 210 -8.60 3.12 -8.87
C PHE A 210 -9.13 1.68 -8.82
N LEU A 211 -10.44 1.44 -8.68
CA LEU A 211 -10.98 0.08 -8.55
C LEU A 211 -10.62 -0.82 -9.75
N THR A 212 -10.52 -0.26 -10.95
CA THR A 212 -10.16 -1.04 -12.16
C THR A 212 -8.79 -1.70 -12.08
N THR A 213 -7.81 -1.02 -11.47
CA THR A 213 -6.45 -1.54 -11.30
C THR A 213 -6.25 -2.16 -9.92
N GLN A 214 -6.90 -1.62 -8.90
CA GLN A 214 -6.61 -1.97 -7.51
C GLN A 214 -7.34 -3.22 -7.02
N ILE A 215 -8.53 -3.55 -7.55
CA ILE A 215 -9.19 -4.82 -7.20
C ILE A 215 -8.33 -6.02 -7.63
N PRO A 216 -7.83 -6.11 -8.88
CA PRO A 216 -6.92 -7.18 -9.28
C PRO A 216 -5.67 -7.25 -8.40
N ILE A 217 -5.06 -6.11 -8.09
CA ILE A 217 -3.86 -6.03 -7.25
C ILE A 217 -4.15 -6.54 -5.83
N ALA A 218 -5.24 -6.09 -5.21
CA ALA A 218 -5.62 -6.50 -3.87
C ALA A 218 -5.83 -8.02 -3.76
N ILE A 219 -6.42 -8.64 -4.78
CA ILE A 219 -6.60 -10.11 -4.83
C ILE A 219 -5.24 -10.81 -4.92
N VAL A 220 -4.36 -10.35 -5.82
CA VAL A 220 -3.02 -10.93 -5.99
C VAL A 220 -2.18 -10.76 -4.72
N GLU A 221 -2.23 -9.59 -4.10
CA GLU A 221 -1.55 -9.31 -2.83
C GLU A 221 -2.12 -10.15 -1.69
N GLY A 222 -3.44 -10.36 -1.64
CA GLY A 222 -4.07 -11.27 -0.70
C GLY A 222 -3.57 -12.70 -0.83
N LEU A 223 -3.47 -13.22 -2.07
CA LEU A 223 -2.93 -14.56 -2.32
C LEU A 223 -1.45 -14.64 -1.93
N LEU A 224 -0.64 -13.65 -2.31
CA LEU A 224 0.76 -13.57 -1.95
C LEU A 224 0.96 -13.55 -0.43
N THR A 225 0.14 -12.78 0.28
CA THR A 225 0.15 -12.69 1.74
C THR A 225 -0.10 -14.05 2.39
N VAL A 226 -1.04 -14.83 1.85
CA VAL A 226 -1.32 -16.19 2.34
C VAL A 226 -0.13 -17.12 2.09
N VAL A 227 0.46 -17.08 0.90
CA VAL A 227 1.63 -17.90 0.56
C VAL A 227 2.80 -17.57 1.50
N LEU A 228 3.08 -16.28 1.70
CA LEU A 228 4.13 -15.83 2.62
C LEU A 228 3.84 -16.25 4.06
N TYR A 229 2.60 -16.12 4.52
CA TYR A 229 2.20 -16.58 5.85
C TYR A 229 2.44 -18.07 6.04
N ASN A 230 2.04 -18.91 5.08
CA ASN A 230 2.24 -20.35 5.17
C ASN A 230 3.73 -20.72 5.18
N LEU A 231 4.53 -20.12 4.29
CA LEU A 231 5.98 -20.33 4.26
C LEU A 231 6.66 -19.93 5.58
N ILE A 232 6.27 -18.79 6.15
CA ILE A 232 6.78 -18.32 7.43
C ILE A 232 6.35 -19.28 8.56
N SER A 233 5.07 -19.68 8.59
CA SER A 233 4.52 -20.55 9.62
C SER A 233 5.11 -21.97 9.59
N GLU A 234 5.49 -22.47 8.42
CA GLU A 234 6.12 -23.79 8.27
C GLU A 234 7.59 -23.79 8.72
N ASN A 235 8.30 -22.69 8.48
CA ASN A 235 9.74 -22.57 8.75
C ASN A 235 10.06 -21.98 10.13
N ILE A 236 9.17 -21.16 10.70
CA ILE A 236 9.31 -20.58 12.04
C ILE A 236 8.43 -21.39 13.02
N LYS A 237 8.88 -22.61 13.36
CA LYS A 237 8.25 -23.43 14.40
C LYS A 237 8.48 -22.89 15.82
N GLU A 238 9.45 -22.00 16.01
CA GLU A 238 9.77 -21.39 17.31
C GLU A 238 9.39 -19.91 17.35
N ARG A 239 8.20 -19.63 17.90
CA ARG A 239 7.79 -18.47 18.71
C ARG A 239 6.28 -18.29 18.56
N ALA A 240 5.53 -19.13 19.26
CA ALA A 240 4.06 -19.07 19.40
C ALA A 240 3.52 -17.78 20.07
N GLY A 241 4.35 -16.73 20.21
CA GLY A 241 4.01 -15.43 20.79
C GLY A 241 4.08 -14.25 19.82
N LEU A 242 4.57 -14.43 18.59
CA LEU A 242 4.61 -13.36 17.58
C LEU A 242 3.24 -13.09 16.93
N PHE A 243 2.27 -14.02 17.09
CA PHE A 243 1.01 -14.03 16.33
C PHE A 243 -0.25 -14.00 17.22
N LYS A 244 -0.15 -13.49 18.46
CA LYS A 244 -1.29 -13.30 19.37
C LYS A 244 -1.66 -11.82 19.50
#